data_AF-A0A2V7YP75-F1
#
_entry.id   AF-A0A2V7YP75-F1
#
_cell.length_a   1.000
_cell.length_b   1.000
_cell.length_c   1.000
_cell.angle_alpha   90.00
_cell.angle_beta   90.00
_cell.angle_gamma   90.00
#
_symmetry.space_group_name_H-M   'P 1'
#
loop_
_entity.id
_entity.type
_entity.pdbx_description
1 polymer ?
#
loop_
_entity_poly.entity_id
_entity_poly.type
_entity_poly.pdbx_seq_one_letter_code
_entity_poly.pdbx_strand_id
1 'polypeptide(L)'
;MKRHLLTFSVALLLATTAGASTLEVKFDRTFDVRPGSSFTLSNTNGRITVRAWDQPRIQVHALKRVESRDSEAAKKAMAELRIEPAVTADGVKINTIYPHKNEGGIFDWLAGTNVSMSVQYEVTVPHATSLNLDNTNGAIEISEVRGSHRVSTTNGHIELARCGGDVDAETTNGAIRAELAEVNPGKSIRLETTNGRITVAVPKSVAARVDASTTNGGITTDLPVTTTETGHHTLRGTINGGGSAELRLRTTNGSITIEAR
;
A
#
# COMPACT_ATOMS: atom_id res chain seq x y z
N MET A 1 -21.05 16.34 -28.10
CA MET A 1 -19.78 15.79 -27.55
C MET A 1 -19.21 16.81 -26.57
N LYS A 2 -19.40 16.62 -25.26
CA LYS A 2 -18.95 17.59 -24.24
C LYS A 2 -17.45 17.42 -24.03
N ARG A 3 -16.67 18.43 -24.40
CA ARG A 3 -15.24 18.54 -24.07
C ARG A 3 -15.11 18.79 -22.58
N HIS A 4 -14.62 17.82 -21.82
CA HIS A 4 -14.25 18.03 -20.43
C HIS A 4 -12.98 18.91 -20.39
N LEU A 5 -13.09 20.06 -19.74
CA LEU A 5 -12.01 21.00 -19.53
C LEU A 5 -11.07 20.39 -18.47
N LEU A 6 -9.90 19.89 -18.89
CA LEU A 6 -8.86 19.42 -17.97
C LEU A 6 -8.05 20.63 -17.50
N THR A 7 -8.19 21.02 -16.24
CA THR A 7 -7.35 22.02 -15.60
C THR A 7 -6.04 21.37 -15.15
N PHE A 8 -4.93 21.80 -15.76
CA PHE A 8 -3.58 21.35 -15.44
C PHE A 8 -2.88 22.47 -14.66
N SER A 9 -2.51 22.21 -13.41
CA SER A 9 -1.63 23.10 -12.64
C SER A 9 -0.39 22.31 -12.24
N VAL A 10 0.79 22.84 -12.53
CA VAL A 10 2.08 22.33 -12.06
C VAL A 10 2.78 23.52 -11.42
N ALA A 11 3.04 23.42 -10.13
CA ALA A 11 3.82 24.41 -9.38
C ALA A 11 5.15 23.78 -8.97
N LEU A 12 6.25 24.42 -9.36
CA LEU A 12 7.62 24.06 -8.97
C LEU A 12 8.04 24.99 -7.83
N LEU A 13 8.34 24.44 -6.65
CA LEU A 13 8.98 25.19 -5.57
C LEU A 13 10.45 24.75 -5.45
N LEU A 14 11.35 25.74 -5.40
CA LEU A 14 12.76 25.55 -5.07
C LEU A 14 13.03 26.10 -3.67
N ALA A 15 13.55 25.27 -2.78
CA ALA A 15 14.09 25.71 -1.49
C ALA A 15 15.59 25.36 -1.45
N THR A 16 16.46 26.36 -1.29
CA THR A 16 17.91 26.18 -1.24
C THR A 16 18.39 26.27 0.20
N THR A 17 18.59 25.12 0.86
CA THR A 17 19.39 25.04 2.08
C THR A 17 20.85 24.82 1.72
N ALA A 18 21.78 25.51 2.41
CA ALA A 18 23.21 25.44 2.10
C ALA A 18 23.73 23.99 2.11
N GLY A 19 24.10 23.47 0.93
CA GLY A 19 24.79 22.18 0.75
C GLY A 19 24.04 21.12 -0.07
N ALA A 20 22.72 21.22 -0.21
CA ALA A 20 21.93 20.31 -1.05
C ALA A 20 20.78 21.09 -1.72
N SER A 21 20.64 20.91 -3.04
CA SER A 21 19.49 21.39 -3.77
C SER A 21 18.34 20.39 -3.62
N THR A 22 17.21 20.85 -3.07
CA THR A 22 15.97 20.09 -3.02
C THR A 22 15.00 20.68 -4.04
N LEU A 23 14.53 19.84 -4.96
CA LEU A 23 13.51 20.17 -5.93
C LEU A 23 12.23 19.44 -5.57
N GLU A 24 11.11 20.19 -5.55
CA GLU A 24 9.79 19.63 -5.29
C GLU A 24 8.81 20.03 -6.39
N VAL A 25 8.12 19.03 -6.94
CA VAL A 25 7.09 19.21 -7.95
C VAL A 25 5.81 18.52 -7.49
N LYS A 26 4.72 19.28 -7.45
CA LYS A 26 3.39 18.74 -7.17
C LYS A 26 2.74 18.23 -8.45
N PHE A 27 2.06 17.09 -8.33
CA PHE A 27 1.21 16.51 -9.35
C PHE A 27 -0.17 16.28 -8.75
N ASP A 28 -1.16 17.00 -9.28
CA ASP A 28 -2.54 16.92 -8.81
C ASP A 28 -3.45 16.52 -9.97
N ARG A 29 -4.17 15.41 -9.82
CA ARG A 29 -5.14 14.93 -10.81
C ARG A 29 -6.41 14.41 -10.19
N THR A 30 -7.51 14.58 -10.91
CA THR A 30 -8.80 14.01 -10.55
C THR A 30 -9.35 13.27 -11.75
N PHE A 31 -9.91 12.10 -11.49
CA PHE A 31 -10.49 11.21 -12.49
C PHE A 31 -11.91 10.87 -12.07
N ASP A 32 -12.89 11.15 -12.93
CA ASP A 32 -14.25 10.65 -12.72
C ASP A 32 -14.25 9.14 -12.96
N VAL A 33 -14.87 8.38 -12.05
CA VAL A 33 -14.86 6.91 -12.12
C VAL A 33 -16.26 6.35 -11.91
N ARG A 34 -16.44 5.10 -12.32
CA ARG A 34 -17.67 4.37 -12.04
C ARG A 34 -17.59 3.78 -10.63
N PRO A 35 -18.73 3.56 -9.96
CA PRO A 35 -18.77 2.77 -8.74
C PRO A 35 -18.09 1.41 -8.95
N GLY A 36 -17.27 0.97 -8.00
CA GLY A 36 -16.54 -0.30 -8.10
C GLY A 36 -15.29 -0.28 -9.00
N SER A 37 -14.91 0.87 -9.57
CA SER A 37 -13.67 0.98 -10.36
C SER A 37 -12.43 0.59 -9.55
N SER A 38 -11.41 0.09 -10.25
CA SER A 38 -10.11 -0.23 -9.66
C SER A 38 -9.16 0.98 -9.67
N PHE A 39 -8.25 1.00 -8.70
CA PHE A 39 -7.13 1.93 -8.67
C PHE A 39 -5.83 1.13 -8.55
N THR A 40 -4.94 1.29 -9.53
CA THR A 40 -3.62 0.66 -9.54
C THR A 40 -2.54 1.72 -9.40
N LEU A 41 -1.58 1.52 -8.51
CA LEU A 41 -0.44 2.41 -8.33
C LEU A 41 0.84 1.60 -8.13
N SER A 42 1.83 1.84 -8.99
CA SER A 42 3.18 1.30 -8.83
C SER A 42 4.17 2.44 -8.54
N ASN A 43 4.89 2.30 -7.42
CA ASN A 43 5.90 3.25 -6.98
C ASN A 43 7.18 2.52 -6.57
N THR A 44 8.29 3.25 -6.48
CA THR A 44 9.57 2.69 -5.99
C THR A 44 9.96 3.28 -4.66
N ASN A 45 9.88 4.61 -4.50
CA ASN A 45 10.31 5.27 -3.26
C ASN A 45 9.26 6.28 -2.80
N GLY A 46 8.86 6.19 -1.54
CA GLY A 46 7.93 7.13 -0.92
C GLY A 46 6.67 6.44 -0.40
N ARG A 47 5.96 7.14 0.48
CA ARG A 47 4.73 6.67 1.10
C ARG A 47 3.57 6.71 0.12
N ILE A 48 2.68 5.72 0.23
CA ILE A 48 1.37 5.72 -0.42
C ILE A 48 0.31 5.75 0.68
N THR A 49 -0.52 6.79 0.69
CA THR A 49 -1.67 6.89 1.59
C THR A 49 -2.94 6.93 0.75
N VAL A 50 -3.89 6.04 1.03
CA VAL A 50 -5.18 5.95 0.36
C VAL A 50 -6.30 6.12 1.38
N ARG A 51 -7.23 7.03 1.12
CA ARG A 51 -8.41 7.28 1.96
C ARG A 51 -9.69 7.20 1.15
N ALA A 52 -10.75 6.70 1.76
CA ALA A 52 -12.06 6.69 1.13
C ALA A 52 -12.82 8.03 1.27
N TRP A 53 -13.77 8.29 0.37
CA TRP A 53 -14.75 9.38 0.46
C TRP A 53 -16.06 9.05 -0.30
N ASP A 54 -17.03 9.95 -0.19
CA ASP A 54 -18.38 9.79 -0.76
C ASP A 54 -18.52 10.30 -2.21
N GLN A 55 -17.41 10.55 -2.91
CA GLN A 55 -17.46 11.09 -4.28
C GLN A 55 -17.07 10.05 -5.32
N PRO A 56 -17.74 10.00 -6.50
CA PRO A 56 -17.46 9.05 -7.57
C PRO A 56 -16.24 9.46 -8.42
N ARG A 57 -15.19 9.92 -7.75
CA ARG A 57 -13.97 10.41 -8.38
C ARG A 57 -12.76 9.93 -7.59
N ILE A 58 -11.66 9.71 -8.28
CA ILE A 58 -10.36 9.44 -7.68
C ILE A 58 -9.55 10.72 -7.74
N GLN A 59 -9.06 11.18 -6.60
CA GLN A 59 -8.17 12.33 -6.50
C GLN A 59 -6.78 11.86 -6.11
N VAL A 60 -5.77 12.28 -6.87
CA VAL A 60 -4.38 11.89 -6.67
C VAL A 60 -3.59 13.17 -6.49
N HIS A 61 -2.98 13.27 -5.31
CA HIS A 61 -1.96 14.26 -4.98
C HIS A 61 -0.64 13.52 -4.87
N ALA A 62 0.37 13.96 -5.62
CA ALA A 62 1.70 13.41 -5.53
C ALA A 62 2.75 14.50 -5.40
N LEU A 63 3.71 14.29 -4.50
CA LEU A 63 4.85 15.16 -4.30
C LEU A 63 6.11 14.44 -4.79
N LYS A 64 6.62 14.86 -5.94
CA LYS A 64 7.94 14.46 -6.40
C LYS A 64 8.97 15.28 -5.64
N ARG A 65 9.93 14.60 -5.01
CA ARG A 65 11.08 15.21 -4.34
C ARG A 65 12.37 14.62 -4.86
N VAL A 66 13.27 15.49 -5.32
CA VAL A 66 14.63 15.13 -5.73
C VAL A 66 15.62 15.97 -4.95
N GLU A 67 16.61 15.33 -4.34
CA GLU A 67 17.62 15.99 -3.53
C GLU A 67 19.01 15.60 -4.02
N SER A 68 19.86 16.58 -4.28
CA SER A 68 21.26 16.35 -4.64
C SER A 68 22.15 17.53 -4.29
N ARG A 69 23.45 17.25 -4.08
CA ARG A 69 24.49 18.28 -3.96
C ARG A 69 24.79 18.97 -5.30
N ASP A 70 24.49 18.30 -6.41
CA ASP A 70 24.61 18.85 -7.77
C ASP A 70 23.22 19.30 -8.27
N SER A 71 23.07 20.61 -8.47
CA SER A 71 21.80 21.20 -8.89
C SER A 71 21.39 20.80 -10.30
N GLU A 72 22.34 20.59 -11.22
CA GLU A 72 22.04 20.18 -12.59
C GLU A 72 21.64 18.70 -12.63
N ALA A 73 22.32 17.86 -11.85
CA ALA A 73 21.90 16.47 -11.65
C ALA A 73 20.50 16.37 -11.04
N ALA A 74 20.18 17.21 -10.04
CA ALA A 74 18.84 17.27 -9.44
C ALA A 74 17.78 17.67 -10.48
N LYS A 75 18.03 18.70 -11.30
CA LYS A 75 17.11 19.14 -12.35
C LYS A 75 16.87 18.05 -13.40
N LYS A 76 17.94 17.39 -13.85
CA LYS A 76 17.85 16.28 -14.81
C LYS A 76 17.04 15.12 -14.25
N ALA A 77 17.36 14.66 -13.04
CA ALA A 77 16.63 13.60 -12.37
C ALA A 77 15.15 13.97 -12.14
N MET A 78 14.85 15.22 -11.76
CA MET A 78 13.48 15.70 -11.62
C MET A 78 12.70 15.68 -12.95
N ALA A 79 13.35 16.00 -14.07
CA ALA A 79 12.74 15.97 -15.39
C ALA A 79 12.46 14.53 -15.89
N GLU A 80 13.35 13.59 -15.56
CA GLU A 80 13.23 12.18 -15.97
C GLU A 80 12.31 11.37 -15.05
N LEU A 81 12.14 11.76 -13.79
CA LEU A 81 11.15 11.18 -12.88
C LEU A 81 9.74 11.52 -13.38
N ARG A 82 8.96 10.54 -13.83
CA ARG A 82 7.64 10.76 -14.44
C ARG A 82 6.55 10.03 -13.68
N ILE A 83 5.39 10.65 -13.59
CA ILE A 83 4.15 10.04 -13.11
C ILE A 83 3.25 9.90 -14.32
N GLU A 84 2.93 8.67 -14.69
CA GLU A 84 2.18 8.35 -15.90
C GLU A 84 0.80 7.80 -15.53
N PRO A 85 -0.24 8.66 -15.51
CA PRO A 85 -1.61 8.22 -15.31
C PRO A 85 -2.19 7.63 -16.61
N ALA A 86 -2.97 6.57 -16.48
CA ALA A 86 -3.75 5.97 -17.55
C ALA A 86 -5.16 5.65 -17.04
N VAL A 87 -6.18 6.06 -17.78
CA VAL A 87 -7.57 5.63 -17.54
C VAL A 87 -7.81 4.38 -18.37
N THR A 88 -8.21 3.30 -17.70
CA THR A 88 -8.53 2.00 -18.32
C THR A 88 -10.03 1.77 -18.31
N ALA A 89 -10.49 0.68 -18.93
CA ALA A 89 -11.89 0.28 -18.84
C ALA A 89 -12.34 -0.02 -17.40
N ASP A 90 -11.41 -0.51 -16.57
CA ASP A 90 -11.66 -0.98 -15.20
C ASP A 90 -11.46 0.12 -14.14
N GLY A 91 -10.72 1.19 -14.46
CA GLY A 91 -10.50 2.29 -13.54
C GLY A 91 -9.29 3.15 -13.89
N VAL A 92 -8.44 3.44 -12.89
CA VAL A 92 -7.29 4.33 -13.04
C VAL A 92 -6.01 3.60 -12.67
N LYS A 93 -4.98 3.70 -13.51
CA LYS A 93 -3.63 3.20 -13.27
C LYS A 93 -2.64 4.35 -13.22
N ILE A 94 -1.72 4.31 -12.26
CA ILE A 94 -0.60 5.24 -12.15
C ILE A 94 0.68 4.44 -12.09
N ASN A 95 1.61 4.77 -12.98
CA ASN A 95 2.96 4.21 -12.96
C ASN A 95 3.98 5.31 -12.69
N THR A 96 4.87 5.08 -11.73
CA THR A 96 5.98 5.99 -11.42
C THR A 96 7.24 5.52 -12.14
N ILE A 97 7.72 6.30 -13.10
CA ILE A 97 8.93 6.00 -13.86
C ILE A 97 10.09 6.74 -13.22
N TYR A 98 10.99 6.01 -12.58
CA TYR A 98 12.28 6.54 -12.12
C TYR A 98 13.29 6.48 -13.27
N PRO A 99 14.20 7.47 -13.40
CA PRO A 99 15.31 7.37 -14.34
C PRO A 99 16.17 6.16 -14.01
N HIS A 100 16.37 5.30 -15.02
CA HIS A 100 17.33 4.20 -14.97
C HIS A 100 18.52 4.59 -15.83
N LYS A 101 19.76 4.38 -15.36
CA LYS A 101 20.90 4.34 -16.28
C LYS A 101 20.84 3.03 -17.07
N ASN A 102 21.15 3.10 -18.36
CA ASN A 102 21.05 1.98 -19.30
C ASN A 102 21.98 0.78 -19.01
N GLU A 103 22.71 0.72 -17.88
CA GLU A 103 23.70 -0.35 -17.66
C GLU A 103 23.72 -0.96 -16.24
N GLY A 104 22.91 -0.49 -15.29
CA GLY A 104 22.87 -1.05 -13.94
C GLY A 104 21.51 -0.83 -13.29
N GLY A 105 20.95 -1.88 -12.69
CA GLY A 105 19.62 -1.82 -12.04
C GLY A 105 19.55 -0.80 -10.90
N ILE A 106 18.39 -0.73 -10.22
CA ILE A 106 18.12 0.20 -9.11
C ILE A 106 19.24 0.30 -8.04
N PHE A 107 20.02 -0.78 -7.86
CA PHE A 107 21.14 -0.88 -6.93
C PHE A 107 22.36 -0.03 -7.37
N ASP A 108 22.61 0.07 -8.68
CA ASP A 108 23.75 0.82 -9.24
C ASP A 108 23.50 2.34 -9.20
N TRP A 109 22.23 2.76 -9.31
CA TRP A 109 21.83 4.16 -9.15
C TRP A 109 21.96 4.66 -7.69
N LEU A 110 21.59 3.83 -6.71
CA LEU A 110 21.75 4.12 -5.28
C LEU A 110 23.22 4.16 -4.85
N ALA A 111 24.09 3.37 -5.50
CA ALA A 111 25.50 3.26 -5.15
C ALA A 111 26.39 4.35 -5.77
N GLY A 112 26.00 4.96 -6.90
CA GLY A 112 26.89 5.79 -7.71
C GLY A 112 26.53 7.27 -7.90
N THR A 113 25.34 7.73 -7.48
CA THR A 113 24.95 9.14 -7.60
C THR A 113 24.33 9.63 -6.30
N ASN A 114 24.83 10.75 -5.74
CA ASN A 114 24.27 11.44 -4.58
C ASN A 114 22.94 12.14 -4.93
N VAL A 115 22.00 11.43 -5.54
CA VAL A 115 20.67 11.92 -5.90
C VAL A 115 19.68 11.04 -5.17
N SER A 116 18.92 11.62 -4.25
CA SER A 116 17.80 10.97 -3.59
C SER A 116 16.51 11.34 -4.32
N MET A 117 15.67 10.36 -4.64
CA MET A 117 14.40 10.58 -5.34
C MET A 117 13.28 9.86 -4.59
N SER A 118 12.17 10.56 -4.36
CA SER A 118 10.96 10.00 -3.77
C SER A 118 9.71 10.62 -4.40
N VAL A 119 8.64 9.84 -4.46
CA VAL A 119 7.31 10.28 -4.84
C VAL A 119 6.36 9.83 -3.75
N GLN A 120 5.81 10.80 -3.02
CA GLN A 120 4.79 10.55 -2.01
C GLN A 120 3.42 10.70 -2.65
N TYR A 121 2.51 9.77 -2.35
CA TYR A 121 1.15 9.76 -2.88
C TYR A 121 0.12 9.89 -1.76
N GLU A 122 -0.78 10.85 -1.91
CA GLU A 122 -2.04 10.93 -1.16
C GLU A 122 -3.19 10.77 -2.16
N VAL A 123 -3.90 9.66 -2.04
CA VAL A 123 -4.98 9.28 -2.96
C VAL A 123 -6.29 9.23 -2.20
N THR A 124 -7.32 9.87 -2.74
CA THR A 124 -8.69 9.75 -2.23
C THR A 124 -9.55 9.00 -3.25
N VAL A 125 -10.23 7.94 -2.83
CA VAL A 125 -10.99 7.02 -3.69
C VAL A 125 -12.41 6.81 -3.17
N PRO A 126 -13.38 6.45 -4.02
CA PRO A 126 -14.68 5.98 -3.53
C PRO A 126 -14.54 4.77 -2.58
N HIS A 127 -15.45 4.63 -1.61
CA HIS A 127 -15.42 3.51 -0.65
C HIS A 127 -15.35 2.12 -1.29
N ALA A 128 -16.03 1.91 -2.42
CA ALA A 128 -16.11 0.61 -3.10
C ALA A 128 -14.97 0.35 -4.09
N THR A 129 -13.88 1.12 -4.05
CA THR A 129 -12.75 0.98 -4.98
C THR A 129 -11.89 -0.24 -4.63
N SER A 130 -11.56 -1.04 -5.65
CA SER A 130 -10.56 -2.11 -5.51
C SER A 130 -9.16 -1.55 -5.73
N LEU A 131 -8.22 -1.88 -4.85
CA LEU A 131 -6.87 -1.34 -4.83
C LEU A 131 -5.85 -2.39 -5.28
N ASN A 132 -4.93 -1.99 -6.15
CA ASN A 132 -3.72 -2.74 -6.46
C ASN A 132 -2.51 -1.82 -6.29
N LEU A 133 -1.83 -1.92 -5.15
CA LEU A 133 -0.76 -1.02 -4.76
C LEU A 133 0.54 -1.79 -4.64
N ASP A 134 1.53 -1.39 -5.43
CA ASP A 134 2.88 -1.96 -5.41
C ASP A 134 3.88 -0.85 -5.08
N ASN A 135 4.72 -1.11 -4.08
CA ASN A 135 5.81 -0.23 -3.70
C ASN A 135 7.11 -1.02 -3.51
N THR A 136 8.25 -0.34 -3.53
CA THR A 136 9.53 -0.97 -3.16
C THR A 136 10.01 -0.48 -1.80
N ASN A 137 10.05 0.84 -1.60
CA ASN A 137 10.57 1.48 -0.40
C ASN A 137 9.58 2.54 0.09
N GLY A 138 8.82 2.20 1.13
CA GLY A 138 7.87 3.10 1.74
C GLY A 138 6.64 2.37 2.27
N ALA A 139 6.02 3.02 3.26
CA ALA A 139 4.79 2.54 3.86
C ALA A 139 3.61 2.66 2.90
N ILE A 140 2.66 1.73 3.03
CA ILE A 140 1.35 1.81 2.37
C ILE A 140 0.28 1.84 3.46
N GLU A 141 -0.52 2.90 3.45
CA GLU A 141 -1.60 3.12 4.41
C GLU A 141 -2.92 3.23 3.67
N ILE A 142 -3.93 2.45 4.06
CA ILE A 142 -5.25 2.44 3.45
C ILE A 142 -6.28 2.65 4.55
N SER A 143 -7.25 3.55 4.34
CA SER A 143 -8.31 3.82 5.33
C SER A 143 -9.71 3.76 4.70
N GLU A 144 -10.60 2.98 5.32
CA GLU A 144 -12.06 2.95 5.07
C GLU A 144 -12.49 2.51 3.66
N VAL A 145 -11.62 1.80 2.96
CA VAL A 145 -11.90 1.24 1.63
C VAL A 145 -12.43 -0.19 1.75
N ARG A 146 -13.53 -0.50 1.05
CA ARG A 146 -14.30 -1.75 1.15
C ARG A 146 -14.28 -2.60 -0.14
N GLY A 147 -13.34 -2.34 -1.05
CA GLY A 147 -13.13 -3.13 -2.26
C GLY A 147 -12.23 -4.36 -2.04
N SER A 148 -11.68 -4.91 -3.12
CA SER A 148 -10.62 -5.93 -3.03
C SER A 148 -9.25 -5.24 -3.01
N HIS A 149 -8.40 -5.59 -2.05
CA HIS A 149 -7.10 -4.97 -1.84
C HIS A 149 -5.99 -5.97 -2.12
N ARG A 150 -5.14 -5.66 -3.12
CA ARG A 150 -3.83 -6.27 -3.33
C ARG A 150 -2.78 -5.22 -3.00
N VAL A 151 -1.93 -5.49 -2.01
CA VAL A 151 -0.99 -4.52 -1.47
C VAL A 151 0.36 -5.18 -1.28
N SER A 152 1.40 -4.66 -1.91
CA SER A 152 2.76 -5.20 -1.79
C SER A 152 3.79 -4.10 -1.54
N THR A 153 4.74 -4.35 -0.64
CA THR A 153 5.93 -3.49 -0.48
C THR A 153 7.15 -4.30 -0.05
N THR A 154 8.34 -4.00 -0.57
CA THR A 154 9.55 -4.72 -0.13
C THR A 154 10.05 -4.21 1.22
N ASN A 155 10.18 -2.89 1.37
CA ASN A 155 10.73 -2.23 2.56
C ASN A 155 9.75 -1.16 3.05
N GLY A 156 8.81 -1.56 3.90
CA GLY A 156 7.79 -0.66 4.43
C GLY A 156 6.74 -1.42 5.21
N HIS A 157 6.09 -0.75 6.15
CA HIS A 157 4.90 -1.33 6.81
C HIS A 157 3.67 -1.15 5.94
N ILE A 158 2.72 -2.07 6.09
CA ILE A 158 1.39 -1.97 5.50
C ILE A 158 0.38 -1.77 6.64
N GLU A 159 -0.41 -0.72 6.54
CA GLU A 159 -1.50 -0.45 7.48
C GLU A 159 -2.84 -0.36 6.74
N LEU A 160 -3.79 -1.19 7.16
CA LEU A 160 -5.20 -1.12 6.72
C LEU A 160 -6.04 -0.72 7.93
N ALA A 161 -6.71 0.43 7.86
CA ALA A 161 -7.52 0.98 8.93
C ALA A 161 -9.00 0.97 8.55
N ARG A 162 -9.82 0.20 9.28
CA ARG A 162 -11.26 0.04 9.04
C ARG A 162 -11.60 -0.38 7.60
N CYS A 163 -10.78 -1.23 7.00
CA CYS A 163 -10.99 -1.73 5.63
C CYS A 163 -11.96 -2.92 5.62
N GLY A 164 -12.53 -3.23 4.45
CA GLY A 164 -13.37 -4.41 4.24
C GLY A 164 -13.13 -5.02 2.87
N GLY A 165 -13.75 -6.18 2.63
CA GLY A 165 -13.59 -6.95 1.38
C GLY A 165 -12.46 -7.97 1.45
N ASP A 166 -11.93 -8.35 0.29
CA ASP A 166 -10.77 -9.25 0.19
C ASP A 166 -9.48 -8.47 0.46
N VAL A 167 -8.55 -9.05 1.21
CA VAL A 167 -7.26 -8.43 1.52
C VAL A 167 -6.15 -9.43 1.21
N ASP A 168 -5.23 -9.03 0.35
CA ASP A 168 -3.97 -9.72 0.07
C ASP A 168 -2.84 -8.71 0.27
N ALA A 169 -2.19 -8.75 1.43
CA ALA A 169 -1.16 -7.80 1.82
C ALA A 169 0.16 -8.53 2.10
N GLU A 170 1.22 -8.09 1.44
CA GLU A 170 2.54 -8.73 1.51
C GLU A 170 3.67 -7.72 1.72
N THR A 171 4.60 -8.01 2.64
CA THR A 171 5.86 -7.26 2.73
C THR A 171 7.08 -8.08 3.12
N THR A 172 8.24 -7.81 2.52
CA THR A 172 9.47 -8.50 2.93
C THR A 172 9.99 -7.98 4.27
N ASN A 173 10.14 -6.66 4.41
CA ASN A 173 10.70 -6.00 5.58
C ASN A 173 9.76 -4.92 6.10
N GLY A 174 8.88 -5.30 7.02
CA GLY A 174 7.89 -4.40 7.58
C GLY A 174 6.79 -5.13 8.34
N ALA A 175 6.16 -4.43 9.28
CA ALA A 175 4.99 -4.97 9.95
C ALA A 175 3.74 -4.82 9.06
N ILE A 176 2.78 -5.71 9.24
CA ILE A 176 1.43 -5.57 8.67
C ILE A 176 0.45 -5.40 9.81
N ARG A 177 -0.28 -4.28 9.81
CA ARG A 177 -1.41 -4.04 10.72
C ARG A 177 -2.70 -3.93 9.90
N ALA A 178 -3.66 -4.79 10.16
CA ALA A 178 -4.95 -4.78 9.47
C ALA A 178 -6.09 -4.70 10.48
N GLU A 179 -6.75 -3.55 10.57
CA GLU A 179 -8.02 -3.38 11.27
C GLU A 179 -9.16 -3.53 10.26
N LEU A 180 -9.88 -4.66 10.35
CA LEU A 180 -10.98 -4.96 9.45
C LEU A 180 -12.30 -4.49 10.06
N ALA A 181 -13.01 -3.64 9.32
CA ALA A 181 -14.34 -3.18 9.71
C ALA A 181 -15.36 -4.33 9.69
N GLU A 182 -15.21 -5.24 8.72
CA GLU A 182 -16.04 -6.42 8.52
C GLU A 182 -15.20 -7.54 7.88
N VAL A 183 -15.60 -8.78 8.13
CA VAL A 183 -15.04 -9.97 7.48
C VAL A 183 -16.21 -10.76 6.92
N ASN A 184 -16.49 -10.55 5.64
CA ASN A 184 -17.68 -11.12 5.00
C ASN A 184 -17.48 -12.61 4.65
N PRO A 185 -18.53 -13.43 4.71
CA PRO A 185 -18.47 -14.82 4.24
C PRO A 185 -17.94 -14.92 2.80
N GLY A 186 -17.06 -15.88 2.55
CA GLY A 186 -16.46 -16.14 1.24
C GLY A 186 -15.33 -15.20 0.86
N LYS A 187 -14.93 -14.28 1.76
CA LYS A 187 -13.78 -13.40 1.59
C LYS A 187 -12.51 -13.98 2.19
N SER A 188 -11.39 -13.67 1.56
CA SER A 188 -10.06 -14.12 2.01
C SER A 188 -9.24 -12.95 2.51
N ILE A 189 -8.65 -13.12 3.69
CA ILE A 189 -7.71 -12.20 4.31
C ILE A 189 -6.37 -12.91 4.40
N ARG A 190 -5.45 -12.55 3.52
CA ARG A 190 -4.08 -13.06 3.45
C ARG A 190 -3.11 -11.94 3.83
N LEU A 191 -2.40 -12.11 4.93
CA LEU A 191 -1.35 -11.21 5.39
C LEU A 191 -0.04 -12.00 5.48
N GLU A 192 0.99 -11.56 4.76
CA GLU A 192 2.27 -12.27 4.71
C GLU A 192 3.46 -11.33 4.86
N THR A 193 4.42 -11.70 5.70
CA THR A 193 5.68 -10.97 5.77
C THR A 193 6.89 -11.87 6.00
N THR A 194 8.09 -11.46 5.61
CA THR A 194 9.30 -12.21 5.97
C THR A 194 9.87 -11.73 7.30
N ASN A 195 10.04 -10.42 7.46
CA ASN A 195 10.63 -9.79 8.63
C ASN A 195 9.68 -8.72 9.17
N GLY A 196 8.81 -9.13 10.08
CA GLY A 196 7.79 -8.25 10.61
C GLY A 196 6.73 -8.96 11.44
N ARG A 197 6.10 -8.17 12.30
CA ARG A 197 4.90 -8.57 13.04
C ARG A 197 3.68 -8.47 12.14
N ILE A 198 2.76 -9.42 12.28
CA ILE A 198 1.39 -9.30 11.75
C ILE A 198 0.46 -9.04 12.92
N THR A 199 -0.35 -7.99 12.83
CA THR A 199 -1.46 -7.73 13.76
C THR A 199 -2.73 -7.60 12.95
N VAL A 200 -3.73 -8.43 13.23
CA VAL A 200 -5.04 -8.35 12.59
C VAL A 200 -6.11 -8.16 13.65
N ALA A 201 -6.87 -7.08 13.55
CA ALA A 201 -8.01 -6.81 14.40
C ALA A 201 -9.30 -7.07 13.61
N VAL A 202 -10.15 -7.94 14.13
CA VAL A 202 -11.40 -8.37 13.49
C VAL A 202 -12.58 -8.20 14.44
N PRO A 203 -13.82 -8.03 13.93
CA PRO A 203 -15.00 -7.97 14.78
C PRO A 203 -15.13 -9.22 15.65
N LYS A 204 -15.51 -9.06 16.92
CA LYS A 204 -15.77 -10.20 17.85
C LYS A 204 -16.73 -11.26 17.30
N SER A 205 -17.64 -10.88 16.41
CA SER A 205 -18.62 -11.75 15.78
C SER A 205 -18.11 -12.50 14.54
N VAL A 206 -16.84 -12.37 14.17
CA VAL A 206 -16.30 -13.00 12.95
C VAL A 206 -16.42 -14.52 13.01
N ALA A 207 -16.95 -15.12 11.95
CA ALA A 207 -16.97 -16.57 11.77
C ALA A 207 -16.02 -16.94 10.63
N ALA A 208 -14.84 -17.44 10.96
CA ALA A 208 -13.78 -17.67 9.98
C ALA A 208 -12.89 -18.86 10.33
N ARG A 209 -12.23 -19.40 9.30
CA ARG A 209 -11.13 -20.35 9.46
C ARG A 209 -9.83 -19.56 9.62
N VAL A 210 -8.98 -19.99 10.54
CA VAL A 210 -7.69 -19.38 10.79
C VAL A 210 -6.59 -20.37 10.40
N ASP A 211 -5.64 -19.91 9.59
CA ASP A 211 -4.36 -20.57 9.31
C ASP A 211 -3.24 -19.54 9.59
N ALA A 212 -2.73 -19.55 10.82
CA ALA A 212 -1.64 -18.68 11.24
C ALA A 212 -0.36 -19.50 11.49
N SER A 213 0.75 -19.06 10.93
CA SER A 213 2.05 -19.72 11.11
C SER A 213 3.21 -18.74 11.14
N THR A 214 4.14 -18.94 12.07
CA THR A 214 5.43 -18.23 12.12
C THR A 214 6.60 -19.21 12.16
N THR A 215 7.81 -18.83 11.75
CA THR A 215 9.01 -19.66 11.98
C THR A 215 9.71 -19.25 13.27
N ASN A 216 9.93 -17.95 13.45
CA ASN A 216 10.60 -17.35 14.60
C ASN A 216 9.68 -16.28 15.23
N GLY A 217 8.94 -16.67 16.25
CA GLY A 217 8.01 -15.79 16.95
C GLY A 217 6.94 -16.56 17.72
N GLY A 218 5.91 -15.85 18.15
CA GLY A 218 4.75 -16.45 18.82
C GLY A 218 3.44 -16.03 18.16
N ILE A 219 2.40 -16.83 18.37
CA ILE A 219 1.04 -16.53 17.92
C ILE A 219 0.18 -16.26 19.17
N THR A 220 -0.49 -15.11 19.20
CA THR A 220 -1.43 -14.74 20.26
C THR A 220 -2.79 -14.39 19.65
N THR A 221 -3.87 -14.70 20.37
CA THR A 221 -5.24 -14.40 19.95
C THR A 221 -6.09 -14.00 21.15
N ASP A 222 -6.85 -12.92 21.01
CA ASP A 222 -7.86 -12.50 21.99
C ASP A 222 -9.21 -13.22 21.78
N LEU A 223 -9.38 -13.87 20.63
CA LEU A 223 -10.59 -14.60 20.26
C LEU A 223 -10.46 -16.09 20.61
N PRO A 224 -11.53 -16.73 21.11
CA PRO A 224 -11.54 -18.16 21.32
C PRO A 224 -11.48 -18.89 19.98
N VAL A 225 -10.44 -19.71 19.78
CA VAL A 225 -10.26 -20.52 18.58
C VAL A 225 -10.50 -21.99 18.94
N THR A 226 -11.44 -22.62 18.24
CA THR A 226 -11.56 -24.09 18.27
C THR A 226 -10.45 -24.66 17.40
N THR A 227 -9.36 -25.08 18.03
CA THR A 227 -8.13 -25.48 17.34
C THR A 227 -8.24 -26.89 16.76
N THR A 228 -7.84 -27.04 15.50
CA THR A 228 -7.57 -28.35 14.88
C THR A 228 -6.08 -28.70 14.94
N GLU A 229 -5.21 -27.69 14.97
CA GLU A 229 -3.76 -27.82 15.13
C GLU A 229 -3.27 -26.61 15.92
N THR A 230 -2.51 -26.82 16.98
CA THR A 230 -1.94 -25.73 17.79
C THR A 230 -0.55 -26.10 18.27
N GLY A 231 0.36 -25.14 18.19
CA GLY A 231 1.72 -25.22 18.70
C GLY A 231 2.27 -23.83 18.98
N HIS A 232 3.53 -23.74 19.42
CA HIS A 232 4.16 -22.43 19.67
C HIS A 232 4.19 -21.51 18.44
N HIS A 233 4.22 -22.10 17.24
CA HIS A 233 4.49 -21.43 15.97
C HIS A 233 3.37 -21.63 14.93
N THR A 234 2.34 -22.39 15.25
CA THR A 234 1.21 -22.69 14.35
C THR A 234 -0.11 -22.62 15.11
N LEU A 235 -1.12 -22.03 14.48
CA LEU A 235 -2.48 -21.98 14.97
C LEU A 235 -3.42 -22.19 13.79
N ARG A 236 -4.08 -23.35 13.78
CA ARG A 236 -5.15 -23.66 12.83
C ARG A 236 -6.42 -24.03 13.56
N GLY A 237 -7.53 -23.50 13.09
CA GLY A 237 -8.82 -23.77 13.69
C GLY A 237 -9.91 -22.85 13.16
N THR A 238 -10.93 -22.68 13.98
CA THR A 238 -12.10 -21.87 13.63
C THR A 238 -12.44 -20.89 14.76
N ILE A 239 -12.83 -19.67 14.38
CA ILE A 239 -13.43 -18.69 15.28
C ILE A 239 -14.95 -18.73 15.08
N ASN A 240 -15.72 -18.70 16.17
CA ASN A 240 -17.19 -18.70 16.19
C ASN A 240 -17.84 -19.78 15.29
N GLY A 241 -17.41 -21.04 15.43
CA GLY A 241 -17.97 -22.18 14.68
C GLY A 241 -17.46 -22.30 13.24
N GLY A 242 -16.63 -21.35 12.79
CA GLY A 242 -16.11 -21.32 11.43
C GLY A 242 -17.14 -20.78 10.44
N GLY A 243 -16.63 -20.33 9.31
CA GLY A 243 -17.43 -19.80 8.20
C GLY A 243 -16.70 -20.01 6.88
N SER A 244 -17.22 -19.41 5.81
CA SER A 244 -16.55 -19.42 4.50
C SER A 244 -15.46 -18.34 4.38
N ALA A 245 -15.29 -17.47 5.39
CA ALA A 245 -14.17 -16.55 5.45
C ALA A 245 -12.88 -17.26 5.88
N GLU A 246 -11.75 -16.85 5.32
CA GLU A 246 -10.42 -17.40 5.63
C GLU A 246 -9.48 -16.28 6.09
N LEU A 247 -8.81 -16.49 7.23
CA LEU A 247 -7.71 -15.66 7.72
C LEU A 247 -6.42 -16.47 7.62
N ARG A 248 -5.56 -16.10 6.67
CA ARG A 248 -4.25 -16.69 6.48
C ARG A 248 -3.17 -15.68 6.85
N LEU A 249 -2.40 -16.00 7.89
CA LEU A 249 -1.41 -15.10 8.48
C LEU A 249 -0.05 -15.81 8.51
N ARG A 250 0.95 -15.26 7.82
CA ARG A 250 2.27 -15.91 7.71
C ARG A 250 3.41 -14.95 7.93
N THR A 251 4.31 -15.29 8.85
CA THR A 251 5.58 -14.56 8.99
C THR A 251 6.77 -15.51 9.14
N THR A 252 7.96 -15.13 8.69
CA THR A 252 9.16 -15.92 8.99
C THR A 252 9.77 -15.47 10.31
N ASN A 253 9.98 -14.15 10.48
CA ASN A 253 10.60 -13.54 11.64
C ASN A 253 9.67 -12.48 12.22
N GLY A 254 8.85 -12.88 13.18
CA GLY A 254 7.92 -12.01 13.87
C GLY A 254 6.78 -12.76 14.53
N SER A 255 6.05 -12.03 15.38
CA SER A 255 4.84 -12.55 16.04
C SER A 255 3.61 -12.29 15.18
N ILE A 256 2.59 -13.13 15.38
CA ILE A 256 1.25 -12.93 14.85
C ILE A 256 0.32 -12.65 16.02
N THR A 257 -0.45 -11.58 15.94
CA THR A 257 -1.46 -11.23 16.95
C THR A 257 -2.82 -11.05 16.29
N ILE A 258 -3.83 -11.76 16.81
CA ILE A 258 -5.23 -11.65 16.40
C ILE A 258 -5.99 -10.94 17.52
N GLU A 259 -6.42 -9.71 17.26
CA GLU A 259 -7.10 -8.84 18.23
C GLU A 259 -8.62 -8.86 18.00
N ALA A 260 -9.36 -8.79 19.10
CA ALA A 260 -10.81 -8.64 19.08
C ALA A 260 -11.20 -7.16 19.06
N ARG A 261 -11.99 -6.73 18.07
CA ARG A 261 -12.55 -5.38 17.97
C ARG A 261 -14.02 -5.34 18.40
#